data_AF-A0A4R9WPA5-F1
#
_entry.id   AF-A0A4R9WPA5-F1
#
_cell.length_a   1.000
_cell.length_b   1.000
_cell.length_c   1.000
_cell.angle_alpha   90.00
_cell.angle_beta   90.00
_cell.angle_gamma   90.00
#
_symmetry.space_group_name_H-M   'P 1'
#
loop_
_entity.id
_entity.type
_entity.pdbx_description
1 polymer ?
#
loop_
_entity_poly.entity_id
_entity_poly.type
_entity_poly.pdbx_seq_one_letter_code
_entity_poly.pdbx_strand_id
1 'polypeptide(L)'
;MTTGVRFAALRKRITSMRPVYLDNNATTRVDPEVVQAMLPFFTEQFGNPSSSHDFGASAGAAVRKARLQVQTLVGAEFDDEITFTSGGTESDNAAILSAVELTPERTEIVTSAVEHSAVLTLCAHLEKTRGIKVHRIPVDRHGRLDLDTYRAALTPRVAIVSIMWANNETGTIFPVVELAELANDVGALFHTDAVQAVGKLAIDLKSTAIDMLSLSGHKLHGPKGVGALYVKRGVHFCPLIKGGSQESNRRAGTQNTPGIVGLGVAADLALKFMEDANTRVKALRDRLEKELLQRIPDAFVAGDLRARLSNTANIAFGHIEGEGILHFLNREGVACSSGSACASGSLEPSHVLVAMNIPDSAAHGAIRFSFSRNNGEEDVDQVLEVMPRIVKKLRDLSPSSPATTQPRPPFPAKKNAMSSCFAESRAIDVTDILARLKSLSAAEEFFEVLGISYDPKVLNVSRLHIMKRMGQYLAEEDFAGLPDGVIGARARATLERAYEDFATSSPLTQRVFKVLKDHDPDKPATRDRAFVPLDSILRRFGTE
;
A
#
# COMPACT_ATOMS: atom_id res chain seq x y z
N MET A 1 -15.73 -30.91 37.21
CA MET A 1 -15.62 -29.42 37.34
C MET A 1 -14.37 -28.81 36.67
N THR A 2 -13.50 -29.59 36.02
CA THR A 2 -12.20 -29.13 35.47
C THR A 2 -12.17 -28.83 33.96
N THR A 3 -13.26 -29.11 33.22
CA THR A 3 -13.36 -28.84 31.78
C THR A 3 -13.95 -27.46 31.46
N GLY A 4 -14.82 -26.92 32.33
CA GLY A 4 -15.42 -25.59 32.15
C GLY A 4 -14.44 -24.42 32.31
N VAL A 5 -13.43 -24.56 33.17
CA VAL A 5 -12.44 -23.50 33.43
C VAL A 5 -11.45 -23.35 32.26
N ARG A 6 -11.08 -24.45 31.59
CA ARG A 6 -10.22 -24.42 30.40
C ARG A 6 -10.92 -23.85 29.16
N PHE A 7 -12.21 -24.14 28.98
CA PHE A 7 -13.00 -23.55 27.89
C PHE A 7 -13.30 -22.07 28.13
N ALA A 8 -13.48 -21.62 29.37
CA ALA A 8 -13.64 -20.20 29.70
C ALA A 8 -12.34 -19.41 29.47
N ALA A 9 -11.17 -19.98 29.78
CA ALA A 9 -9.86 -19.37 29.50
C ALA A 9 -9.56 -19.31 27.99
N LEU A 10 -9.96 -20.33 27.23
CA LEU A 10 -9.81 -20.35 25.76
C LEU A 10 -10.81 -19.43 25.06
N ARG A 11 -12.05 -19.32 25.57
CA ARG A 11 -13.02 -18.30 25.11
C ARG A 11 -12.54 -16.89 25.41
N LYS A 12 -11.99 -16.63 26.61
CA LYS A 12 -11.37 -15.33 26.94
C LYS A 12 -10.21 -14.97 26.00
N ARG A 13 -9.43 -15.96 25.56
CA ARG A 13 -8.35 -15.77 24.58
C ARG A 13 -8.84 -15.46 23.16
N ILE A 14 -10.06 -15.89 22.81
CA ILE A 14 -10.66 -15.69 21.48
C ILE A 14 -11.54 -14.43 21.44
N THR A 15 -11.92 -13.84 22.59
CA THR A 15 -12.81 -12.66 22.68
C THR A 15 -12.16 -11.34 23.12
N SER A 16 -10.85 -11.11 23.02
CA SER A 16 -10.33 -9.72 23.17
C SER A 16 -8.94 -9.42 22.61
N MET A 17 -8.52 -9.97 21.47
CA MET A 17 -7.36 -9.38 20.79
C MET A 17 -7.83 -8.17 19.98
N ARG A 18 -7.61 -6.98 20.54
CA ARG A 18 -7.83 -5.72 19.84
C ARG A 18 -6.90 -5.71 18.62
N PRO A 19 -7.43 -5.49 17.39
CA PRO A 19 -6.57 -5.37 16.22
C PRO A 19 -5.60 -4.19 16.40
N VAL A 20 -4.30 -4.46 16.22
CA VAL A 20 -3.23 -3.46 16.31
C VAL A 20 -2.85 -3.04 14.90
N TYR A 21 -2.91 -1.73 14.61
CA TYR A 21 -2.55 -1.18 13.30
C TYR A 21 -1.25 -0.38 13.39
N LEU A 22 -0.19 -0.93 12.82
CA LEU A 22 1.17 -0.35 12.74
C LEU A 22 1.64 -0.24 11.27
N ASP A 23 0.72 0.00 10.34
CA ASP A 23 1.02 0.24 8.91
C ASP A 23 0.61 1.65 8.44
N ASN A 24 0.73 2.64 9.34
CA ASN A 24 0.32 4.02 9.09
C ASN A 24 1.13 4.73 8.00
N ASN A 25 2.35 4.26 7.68
CA ASN A 25 3.12 4.76 6.54
C ASN A 25 2.56 4.27 5.20
N ALA A 26 1.73 3.21 5.15
CA ALA A 26 1.00 2.80 3.95
C ALA A 26 -0.31 3.57 3.80
N THR A 27 -1.12 3.65 4.85
CA THR A 27 -2.29 4.54 4.92
C THR A 27 -2.69 4.74 6.37
N THR A 28 -3.38 5.84 6.66
CA THR A 28 -3.99 6.06 7.96
C THR A 28 -5.50 5.86 7.93
N ARG A 29 -6.09 5.58 9.10
CA ARG A 29 -7.54 5.64 9.29
C ARG A 29 -7.98 7.11 9.22
N VAL A 30 -9.06 7.38 8.48
CA VAL A 30 -9.66 8.71 8.40
C VAL A 30 -10.19 9.10 9.78
N ASP A 31 -9.88 10.31 10.21
CA ASP A 31 -10.34 10.84 11.49
C ASP A 31 -11.88 11.02 11.49
N PRO A 32 -12.61 10.65 12.55
CA PRO A 32 -14.04 10.90 12.63
C PRO A 32 -14.43 12.36 12.38
N GLU A 33 -13.66 13.33 12.88
CA GLU A 33 -13.92 14.77 12.64
C GLU A 33 -13.78 15.13 11.15
N VAL A 34 -12.82 14.50 10.47
CA VAL A 34 -12.65 14.64 9.02
C VAL A 34 -13.85 14.07 8.28
N VAL A 35 -14.30 12.85 8.62
CA VAL A 35 -15.49 12.25 7.98
C VAL A 35 -16.71 13.16 8.14
N GLN A 36 -16.97 13.65 9.35
CA GLN A 36 -18.11 14.54 9.61
C GLN A 36 -18.04 15.82 8.79
N ALA A 37 -16.85 16.40 8.63
CA ALA A 37 -16.68 17.60 7.79
C ALA A 37 -16.93 17.34 6.31
N MET A 38 -16.72 16.11 5.82
CA MET A 38 -16.94 15.75 4.42
C MET A 38 -18.41 15.50 4.08
N LEU A 39 -19.18 14.92 5.01
CA LEU A 39 -20.54 14.42 4.74
C LEU A 39 -21.46 15.45 4.04
N PRO A 40 -21.50 16.74 4.46
CA PRO A 40 -22.43 17.68 3.85
C PRO A 40 -22.21 17.93 2.36
N PHE A 41 -21.00 17.71 1.86
CA PHE A 41 -20.63 17.98 0.46
C PHE A 41 -21.01 16.85 -0.49
N PHE A 42 -21.57 15.75 0.03
CA PHE A 42 -22.16 14.68 -0.78
C PHE A 42 -23.66 14.91 -1.03
N THR A 43 -24.36 15.55 -0.09
CA THR A 43 -25.84 15.62 -0.09
C THR A 43 -26.37 17.05 -0.06
N GLU A 44 -26.08 17.85 0.97
CA GLU A 44 -26.71 19.18 1.12
C GLU A 44 -25.95 20.29 0.35
N GLN A 45 -24.62 20.21 0.29
CA GLN A 45 -23.72 21.21 -0.31
C GLN A 45 -22.98 20.65 -1.53
N PHE A 46 -23.72 20.00 -2.43
CA PHE A 46 -23.19 19.29 -3.62
C PHE A 46 -22.82 20.20 -4.81
N GLY A 47 -22.93 21.52 -4.65
CA GLY A 47 -22.76 22.48 -5.75
C GLY A 47 -21.35 22.44 -6.37
N ASN A 48 -21.27 22.73 -7.67
CA ASN A 48 -19.98 22.88 -8.35
C ASN A 48 -19.33 24.21 -7.93
N PRO A 49 -18.11 24.22 -7.35
CA PRO A 49 -17.44 25.45 -6.93
C PRO A 49 -17.19 26.47 -8.04
N SER A 50 -17.22 26.05 -9.31
CA SER A 50 -17.08 26.94 -10.47
C SER A 50 -18.38 27.66 -10.86
N SER A 51 -19.52 27.31 -10.27
CA SER A 51 -20.80 27.95 -10.56
C SER A 51 -20.97 29.27 -9.80
N SER A 52 -21.62 30.25 -10.43
CA SER A 52 -21.88 31.58 -9.85
C SER A 52 -23.08 31.64 -8.90
N HIS A 53 -23.95 30.64 -8.89
CA HIS A 53 -25.12 30.56 -8.02
C HIS A 53 -24.75 30.12 -6.60
N ASP A 54 -25.65 30.34 -5.63
CA ASP A 54 -25.38 30.13 -4.19
C ASP A 54 -24.87 28.72 -3.84
N PHE A 55 -25.37 27.67 -4.50
CA PHE A 55 -24.86 26.30 -4.30
C PHE A 55 -23.36 26.18 -4.62
N GLY A 56 -22.88 26.87 -5.67
CA GLY A 56 -21.48 26.89 -6.05
C GLY A 56 -20.65 27.79 -5.14
N ALA A 57 -21.20 28.94 -4.74
CA ALA A 57 -20.56 29.85 -3.81
C ALA A 57 -20.26 29.20 -2.45
N SER A 58 -21.20 28.40 -1.91
CA SER A 58 -21.02 27.66 -0.65
C SER A 58 -19.89 26.62 -0.76
N ALA A 59 -19.90 25.80 -1.81
CA ALA A 59 -18.86 24.81 -2.05
C ALA A 59 -17.48 25.46 -2.28
N GLY A 60 -17.45 26.57 -3.03
CA GLY A 60 -16.23 27.35 -3.26
C GLY A 60 -15.65 27.97 -1.99
N ALA A 61 -16.49 28.44 -1.06
CA ALA A 61 -16.04 28.92 0.25
C ALA A 61 -15.36 27.81 1.06
N ALA A 62 -15.92 26.60 1.05
CA ALA A 62 -15.34 25.44 1.72
C ALA A 62 -13.99 25.02 1.13
N VAL A 63 -13.85 25.04 -0.20
CA VAL A 63 -12.57 24.78 -0.90
C VAL A 63 -11.52 25.81 -0.52
N ARG A 64 -11.87 27.11 -0.47
CA ARG A 64 -10.94 28.17 -0.05
C ARG A 64 -10.49 27.98 1.40
N LYS A 65 -11.42 27.63 2.31
CA LYS A 65 -11.07 27.32 3.70
C LYS A 65 -10.07 26.16 3.78
N ALA A 66 -10.34 25.07 3.07
CA ALA A 66 -9.43 23.92 3.03
C ALA A 66 -8.03 24.28 2.50
N ARG A 67 -7.97 25.18 1.51
CA ARG A 67 -6.72 25.69 0.95
C ARG A 67 -5.89 26.44 2.00
N LEU A 68 -6.52 27.32 2.78
CA LEU A 68 -5.87 28.04 3.89
C LEU A 68 -5.36 27.09 4.99
N GLN A 69 -6.10 26.02 5.30
CA GLN A 69 -5.68 25.02 6.28
C GLN A 69 -4.43 24.27 5.81
N VAL A 70 -4.40 23.85 4.53
CA VAL A 70 -3.22 23.21 3.93
C VAL A 70 -2.05 24.19 3.83
N GLN A 71 -2.28 25.43 3.42
CA GLN A 71 -1.27 26.50 3.39
C GLN A 71 -0.61 26.67 4.77
N THR A 72 -1.43 26.74 5.82
CA THR A 72 -0.95 26.89 7.21
C THR A 72 -0.09 25.69 7.63
N LEU A 73 -0.51 24.47 7.29
CA LEU A 73 0.23 23.26 7.63
C LEU A 73 1.63 23.20 7.02
N VAL A 74 1.80 23.69 5.80
CA VAL A 74 3.09 23.66 5.10
C VAL A 74 3.86 24.98 5.19
N GLY A 75 3.33 25.98 5.90
CA GLY A 75 3.95 27.30 6.01
C GLY A 75 4.16 27.98 4.64
N ALA A 76 3.23 27.79 3.71
CA ALA A 76 3.22 28.50 2.43
C ALA A 76 2.89 29.99 2.65
N GLU A 77 3.48 30.87 1.84
CA GLU A 77 3.27 32.30 1.98
C GLU A 77 1.87 32.69 1.53
N PHE A 78 1.37 32.06 0.47
CA PHE A 78 0.07 32.37 -0.11
C PHE A 78 -0.77 31.11 -0.35
N ASP A 79 -2.09 31.25 -0.29
CA ASP A 79 -3.02 30.13 -0.50
C ASP A 79 -3.05 29.66 -1.96
N ASP A 80 -2.87 30.57 -2.91
CA ASP A 80 -2.76 30.29 -4.34
C ASP A 80 -1.46 29.56 -4.73
N GLU A 81 -0.59 29.21 -3.79
CA GLU A 81 0.52 28.28 -4.01
C GLU A 81 0.09 26.81 -3.86
N ILE A 82 -1.07 26.55 -3.26
CA ILE A 82 -1.60 25.20 -3.09
C ILE A 82 -2.45 24.84 -4.31
N THR A 83 -2.20 23.69 -4.93
CA THR A 83 -3.05 23.08 -5.96
C THR A 83 -3.49 21.70 -5.53
N PHE A 84 -4.80 21.46 -5.50
CA PHE A 84 -5.34 20.13 -5.15
C PHE A 84 -5.19 19.14 -6.30
N THR A 85 -4.75 17.93 -5.96
CA THR A 85 -4.52 16.80 -6.88
C THR A 85 -5.28 15.57 -6.37
N SER A 86 -5.25 14.44 -7.09
CA SER A 86 -5.82 13.17 -6.59
C SER A 86 -4.97 12.46 -5.52
N GLY A 87 -3.73 12.91 -5.27
CA GLY A 87 -2.82 12.28 -4.31
C GLY A 87 -1.35 12.55 -4.64
N GLY A 88 -0.46 12.01 -3.80
CA GLY A 88 1.00 12.17 -3.95
C GLY A 88 1.53 11.79 -5.34
N THR A 89 1.09 10.66 -5.89
CA THR A 89 1.52 10.22 -7.23
C THR A 89 1.20 11.24 -8.33
N GLU A 90 0.00 11.85 -8.34
CA GLU A 90 -0.34 12.89 -9.32
C GLU A 90 0.53 14.13 -9.11
N SER A 91 0.74 14.53 -7.85
CA SER A 91 1.58 15.68 -7.49
C SER A 91 3.04 15.50 -7.94
N ASP A 92 3.66 14.35 -7.63
CA ASP A 92 5.05 14.04 -8.03
C ASP A 92 5.20 14.07 -9.55
N ASN A 93 4.24 13.47 -10.25
CA ASN A 93 4.26 13.38 -11.70
C ASN A 93 4.08 14.76 -12.34
N ALA A 94 3.15 15.56 -11.81
CA ALA A 94 2.90 16.90 -12.32
C ALA A 94 4.10 17.82 -12.10
N ALA A 95 4.78 17.76 -10.95
CA ALA A 95 5.96 18.56 -10.66
C ALA A 95 7.12 18.25 -11.63
N ILE A 96 7.47 16.97 -11.77
CA ILE A 96 8.59 16.53 -12.62
C ILE A 96 8.29 16.80 -14.10
N LEU A 97 7.08 16.45 -14.58
CA LEU A 97 6.72 16.67 -15.98
C LEU A 97 6.63 18.14 -16.33
N SER A 98 6.14 18.99 -15.41
CA SER A 98 6.09 20.44 -15.60
C SER A 98 7.49 21.02 -15.82
N ALA A 99 8.45 20.69 -14.95
CA ALA A 99 9.81 21.22 -15.08
C ALA A 99 10.47 20.80 -16.39
N VAL A 100 10.33 19.54 -16.78
CA VAL A 100 10.88 19.01 -18.04
C VAL A 100 10.22 19.67 -19.27
N GLU A 101 8.92 19.97 -19.22
CA GLU A 101 8.21 20.62 -20.33
C GLU A 101 8.60 22.11 -20.47
N LEU A 102 8.87 22.79 -19.35
CA LEU A 102 9.22 24.21 -19.32
C LEU A 102 10.65 24.50 -19.79
N THR A 103 11.58 23.58 -19.55
CA THR A 103 13.00 23.75 -19.88
C THR A 103 13.49 22.62 -20.78
N PRO A 104 13.03 22.54 -22.04
CA PRO A 104 13.41 21.45 -22.95
C PRO A 104 14.92 21.39 -23.25
N GLU A 105 15.64 22.49 -23.06
CA GLU A 105 17.10 22.57 -23.17
C GLU A 105 17.85 21.93 -21.99
N ARG A 106 17.19 21.77 -20.83
CA ARG A 106 17.73 21.12 -19.64
C ARG A 106 17.37 19.64 -19.66
N THR A 107 18.35 18.83 -20.05
CA THR A 107 18.16 17.40 -20.36
C THR A 107 18.51 16.44 -19.21
N GLU A 108 18.67 16.95 -17.99
CA GLU A 108 19.05 16.15 -16.82
C GLU A 108 18.03 16.28 -15.67
N ILE A 109 17.86 15.21 -14.89
CA ILE A 109 17.08 15.17 -13.64
C ILE A 109 17.98 14.61 -12.54
N VAL A 110 17.90 15.15 -11.33
CA VAL A 110 18.57 14.57 -10.15
C VAL A 110 17.52 14.03 -9.20
N THR A 111 17.67 12.79 -8.73
CA THR A 111 16.76 12.15 -7.77
C THR A 111 17.51 11.18 -6.87
N SER A 112 16.89 10.61 -5.83
CA SER A 112 17.55 9.63 -4.96
C SER A 112 17.28 8.19 -5.41
N ALA A 113 18.14 7.25 -5.01
CA ALA A 113 17.92 5.82 -5.22
C ALA A 113 16.76 5.24 -4.39
N VAL A 114 16.26 5.99 -3.40
CA VAL A 114 15.28 5.52 -2.41
C VAL A 114 13.94 6.25 -2.47
N GLU A 115 13.67 6.94 -3.57
CA GLU A 115 12.38 7.58 -3.80
C GLU A 115 11.21 6.59 -3.84
N HIS A 116 9.99 7.14 -3.73
CA HIS A 116 8.78 6.38 -3.98
C HIS A 116 8.70 5.96 -5.46
N SER A 117 7.99 4.86 -5.73
CA SER A 117 7.82 4.32 -7.10
C SER A 117 7.20 5.34 -8.07
N ALA A 118 6.39 6.28 -7.58
CA ALA A 118 5.82 7.38 -8.37
C ALA A 118 6.90 8.24 -9.06
N VAL A 119 8.02 8.48 -8.38
CA VAL A 119 9.15 9.25 -8.90
C VAL A 119 10.08 8.33 -9.70
N LEU A 120 10.48 7.17 -9.15
CA LEU A 120 11.44 6.27 -9.81
C LEU A 120 10.93 5.76 -11.16
N THR A 121 9.65 5.36 -11.22
CA THR A 121 9.04 4.82 -12.44
C THR A 121 8.90 5.89 -13.51
N LEU A 122 8.51 7.11 -13.11
CA LEU A 122 8.43 8.25 -14.02
C LEU A 122 9.83 8.62 -14.57
N CYS A 123 10.84 8.70 -13.70
CA CYS A 123 12.21 9.00 -14.13
C CYS A 123 12.73 7.95 -15.11
N ALA A 124 12.53 6.65 -14.81
CA ALA A 124 12.90 5.56 -15.71
C ALA A 124 12.15 5.63 -17.05
N HIS A 125 10.86 6.02 -17.02
CA HIS A 125 10.09 6.24 -18.24
C HIS A 125 10.67 7.37 -19.08
N LEU A 126 11.00 8.51 -18.46
CA LEU A 126 11.56 9.69 -19.13
C LEU A 126 12.95 9.43 -19.72
N GLU A 127 13.80 8.68 -19.03
CA GLU A 127 15.08 8.20 -19.60
C GLU A 127 14.84 7.42 -20.88
N LYS A 128 13.91 6.46 -20.84
CA LYS A 128 13.65 5.56 -21.97
C LYS A 128 12.97 6.25 -23.15
N THR A 129 12.01 7.15 -22.90
CA THR A 129 11.16 7.71 -23.96
C THR A 129 11.60 9.08 -24.46
N ARG A 130 12.32 9.85 -23.64
CA ARG A 130 12.76 11.21 -23.99
C ARG A 130 14.28 11.39 -23.96
N GLY A 131 15.05 10.36 -23.58
CA GLY A 131 16.51 10.44 -23.52
C GLY A 131 17.04 11.39 -22.44
N ILE A 132 16.20 11.72 -21.45
CA ILE A 132 16.60 12.56 -20.31
C ILE A 132 17.58 11.77 -19.45
N LYS A 133 18.69 12.38 -19.05
CA LYS A 133 19.66 11.73 -18.16
C LYS A 133 19.20 11.86 -16.71
N VAL A 134 18.98 10.75 -16.01
CA VAL A 134 18.62 10.79 -14.58
C VAL A 134 19.83 10.40 -13.72
N HIS A 135 20.25 11.32 -12.86
CA HIS A 135 21.24 11.06 -11.83
C HIS A 135 20.53 10.54 -10.57
N ARG A 136 20.73 9.26 -10.26
CA ARG A 136 20.19 8.63 -9.04
C ARG A 136 21.25 8.66 -7.95
N ILE A 137 21.08 9.54 -6.99
CA ILE A 137 22.01 9.75 -5.89
C ILE A 137 21.92 8.56 -4.92
N PRO A 138 23.05 7.89 -4.62
CA PRO A 138 23.06 6.75 -3.72
C PRO A 138 22.87 7.19 -2.27
N VAL A 139 22.61 6.21 -1.41
CA VAL A 139 22.55 6.39 0.04
C VAL A 139 23.56 5.48 0.73
N ASP A 140 23.98 5.86 1.94
CA ASP A 140 24.81 4.99 2.78
C ASP A 140 23.97 3.88 3.47
N ARG A 141 24.64 3.06 4.28
CA ARG A 141 23.99 1.98 5.07
C ARG A 141 22.96 2.45 6.11
N HIS A 142 22.96 3.73 6.44
CA HIS A 142 21.99 4.37 7.31
C HIS A 142 20.89 5.08 6.51
N GLY A 143 20.90 4.96 5.18
CA GLY A 143 19.96 5.62 4.29
C GLY A 143 20.22 7.11 4.14
N ARG A 144 21.40 7.62 4.50
CA ARG A 144 21.75 9.04 4.32
C ARG A 144 22.17 9.30 2.88
N LEU A 145 21.68 10.38 2.30
CA LEU A 145 22.01 10.79 0.94
C LEU A 145 23.51 11.10 0.80
N ASP A 146 24.14 10.61 -0.26
CA ASP A 146 25.51 10.99 -0.62
C ASP A 146 25.54 12.44 -1.16
N LEU A 147 25.91 13.38 -0.30
CA LEU A 147 25.93 14.80 -0.62
C LEU A 147 27.04 15.18 -1.62
N ASP A 148 28.12 14.40 -1.70
CA ASP A 148 29.20 14.69 -2.65
C ASP A 148 28.78 14.28 -4.06
N THR A 149 28.16 13.11 -4.20
CA THR A 149 27.55 12.68 -5.46
C THR A 149 26.40 13.61 -5.86
N TYR A 150 25.61 14.10 -4.91
CA TYR A 150 24.57 15.11 -5.16
C TYR A 150 25.15 16.39 -5.76
N ARG A 151 26.16 17.00 -5.12
CA ARG A 151 26.80 18.23 -5.62
C ARG A 151 27.42 18.03 -7.00
N ALA A 152 28.05 16.88 -7.24
CA ALA A 152 28.64 16.56 -8.54
C ALA A 152 27.59 16.40 -9.67
N ALA A 153 26.35 16.02 -9.32
CA ALA A 153 25.26 15.86 -10.28
C ALA A 153 24.56 17.18 -10.64
N LEU A 154 24.75 18.24 -9.85
CA LEU A 154 24.17 19.55 -10.12
C LEU A 154 24.92 20.24 -11.26
N THR A 155 24.31 20.20 -12.45
CA THR A 155 24.83 20.87 -13.65
C THR A 155 23.82 21.90 -14.18
N PRO A 156 24.25 22.88 -15.00
CA PRO A 156 23.31 23.79 -15.67
C PRO A 156 22.29 23.12 -16.60
N ARG A 157 22.46 21.81 -16.90
CA ARG A 157 21.49 21.03 -17.69
C ARG A 157 20.42 20.35 -16.83
N VAL A 158 20.50 20.44 -15.50
CA VAL A 158 19.49 19.87 -14.61
C VAL A 158 18.23 20.73 -14.66
N ALA A 159 17.12 20.14 -15.11
CA ALA A 159 15.81 20.78 -15.12
C ALA A 159 15.21 20.82 -13.72
N ILE A 160 15.28 19.68 -13.02
CA ILE A 160 14.69 19.51 -11.70
C ILE A 160 15.50 18.54 -10.84
N VAL A 161 15.59 18.87 -9.57
CA VAL A 161 15.97 17.99 -8.47
C VAL A 161 14.69 17.52 -7.78
N SER A 162 14.47 16.20 -7.69
CA SER A 162 13.33 15.60 -6.98
C SER A 162 13.81 14.66 -5.89
N ILE A 163 13.76 15.11 -4.64
CA ILE A 163 14.26 14.36 -3.47
C ILE A 163 13.18 14.31 -2.39
N MET A 164 12.76 13.12 -1.97
CA MET A 164 11.80 12.96 -0.88
C MET A 164 12.31 13.58 0.42
N TRP A 165 11.41 14.17 1.22
CA TRP A 165 11.77 14.77 2.50
C TRP A 165 12.07 13.69 3.54
N ALA A 166 11.25 12.66 3.60
CA ALA A 166 11.45 11.54 4.52
C ALA A 166 11.08 10.22 3.87
N ASN A 167 11.91 9.20 4.08
CA ASN A 167 11.69 7.90 3.48
C ASN A 167 10.53 7.15 4.15
N ASN A 168 9.63 6.57 3.34
CA ASN A 168 8.45 5.84 3.82
C ASN A 168 8.76 4.49 4.47
N GLU A 169 9.95 3.93 4.24
CA GLU A 169 10.35 2.63 4.77
C GLU A 169 11.16 2.74 6.05
N THR A 170 12.21 3.55 6.04
CA THR A 170 13.13 3.72 7.19
C THR A 170 12.77 4.91 8.07
N GLY A 171 12.02 5.87 7.52
CA GLY A 171 11.75 7.15 8.18
C GLY A 171 12.92 8.12 8.15
N THR A 172 14.07 7.79 7.53
CA THR A 172 15.22 8.70 7.44
C THR A 172 14.81 10.02 6.80
N ILE A 173 15.22 11.13 7.41
CA ILE A 173 14.90 12.51 6.99
C ILE A 173 16.08 13.06 6.20
N PHE A 174 15.80 13.62 5.02
CA PHE A 174 16.80 14.26 4.16
C PHE A 174 16.89 15.76 4.42
N PRO A 175 18.09 16.36 4.24
CA PRO A 175 18.31 17.79 4.45
C PRO A 175 17.79 18.62 3.27
N VAL A 176 16.52 18.45 2.88
CA VAL A 176 15.96 19.00 1.63
C VAL A 176 16.01 20.52 1.52
N VAL A 177 16.03 21.24 2.65
CA VAL A 177 16.21 22.69 2.64
C VAL A 177 17.61 23.07 2.14
N GLU A 178 18.66 22.41 2.63
CA GLU A 178 20.04 22.63 2.13
C GLU A 178 20.17 22.20 0.66
N LEU A 179 19.56 21.07 0.29
CA LEU A 179 19.58 20.60 -1.10
C LEU A 179 18.88 21.59 -2.04
N ALA A 180 17.78 22.20 -1.61
CA ALA A 180 17.07 23.21 -2.41
C ALA A 180 17.93 24.45 -2.69
N GLU A 181 18.68 24.94 -1.70
CA GLU A 181 19.61 26.07 -1.89
C GLU A 181 20.68 25.72 -2.94
N LEU A 182 21.28 24.52 -2.85
CA LEU A 182 22.28 24.05 -3.82
C LEU A 182 21.72 23.89 -5.23
N ALA A 183 20.48 23.40 -5.36
CA ALA A 183 19.81 23.28 -6.66
C ALA A 183 19.54 24.66 -7.28
N ASN A 184 19.14 25.62 -6.46
CA ASN A 184 18.89 27.00 -6.87
C ASN A 184 20.18 27.68 -7.39
N ASP A 185 21.36 27.38 -6.82
CA ASP A 185 22.65 27.91 -7.29
C ASP A 185 22.96 27.56 -8.76
N VAL A 186 22.42 26.44 -9.29
CA VAL A 186 22.56 26.04 -10.71
C VAL A 186 21.30 26.35 -11.54
N GLY A 187 20.33 27.04 -10.94
CA GLY A 187 19.05 27.39 -11.53
C GLY A 187 18.16 26.18 -11.86
N ALA A 188 18.34 25.06 -11.16
CA ALA A 188 17.46 23.90 -11.29
C ALA A 188 16.27 24.06 -10.34
N LEU A 189 15.07 23.64 -10.78
CA LEU A 189 13.90 23.60 -9.89
C LEU A 189 14.08 22.53 -8.80
N PHE A 190 13.56 22.77 -7.61
CA PHE A 190 13.57 21.80 -6.52
C PHE A 190 12.17 21.32 -6.15
N HIS A 191 11.94 20.03 -6.29
CA HIS A 191 10.75 19.31 -5.84
C HIS A 191 11.09 18.38 -4.67
N THR A 192 10.19 18.30 -3.70
CA THR A 192 10.25 17.28 -2.65
C THR A 192 8.95 16.51 -2.49
N ASP A 193 9.05 15.18 -2.51
CA ASP A 193 7.97 14.31 -2.01
C ASP A 193 7.98 14.37 -0.47
N ALA A 194 7.03 15.13 0.08
CA ALA A 194 6.87 15.30 1.51
C ALA A 194 5.67 14.50 2.06
N VAL A 195 5.16 13.50 1.33
CA VAL A 195 4.01 12.67 1.72
C VAL A 195 4.22 12.03 3.09
N GLN A 196 5.46 11.73 3.46
CA GLN A 196 5.80 11.19 4.77
C GLN A 196 6.25 12.23 5.80
N ALA A 197 6.56 13.46 5.41
CA ALA A 197 7.05 14.50 6.31
C ALA A 197 5.93 15.44 6.80
N VAL A 198 5.02 15.82 5.90
CA VAL A 198 3.89 16.71 6.21
C VAL A 198 3.09 16.13 7.37
N GLY A 199 2.76 16.96 8.36
CA GLY A 199 2.02 16.57 9.57
C GLY A 199 2.82 15.81 10.62
N LYS A 200 4.10 15.49 10.36
CA LYS A 200 5.02 14.89 11.34
C LYS A 200 6.20 15.82 11.66
N LEU A 201 6.63 16.62 10.68
CA LEU A 201 7.66 17.64 10.83
C LEU A 201 7.05 19.04 10.69
N ALA A 202 7.62 20.00 11.41
CA ALA A 202 7.34 21.41 11.19
C ALA A 202 7.95 21.81 9.83
N ILE A 203 7.16 22.46 8.98
CA ILE A 203 7.54 22.86 7.63
C ILE A 203 7.19 24.35 7.48
N ASP A 204 8.13 25.13 6.97
CA ASP A 204 7.97 26.55 6.69
C ASP A 204 8.46 26.91 5.29
N LEU A 205 7.66 26.58 4.27
CA LEU A 205 8.09 26.67 2.86
C LEU A 205 8.48 28.08 2.41
N LYS A 206 7.79 29.12 2.91
CA LYS A 206 8.10 30.52 2.56
C LYS A 206 9.54 30.94 2.88
N SER A 207 10.19 30.24 3.82
CA SER A 207 11.56 30.49 4.25
C SER A 207 12.63 29.68 3.50
N THR A 208 12.24 28.92 2.47
CA THR A 208 13.11 27.95 1.78
C THR A 208 13.18 28.19 0.27
N ALA A 209 14.24 27.68 -0.36
CA ALA A 209 14.36 27.58 -1.82
C ALA A 209 13.54 26.43 -2.47
N ILE A 210 12.66 25.73 -1.73
CA ILE A 210 11.84 24.65 -2.30
C ILE A 210 10.79 25.25 -3.25
N ASP A 211 10.80 24.83 -4.52
CA ASP A 211 9.87 25.32 -5.54
C ASP A 211 8.55 24.57 -5.54
N MET A 212 8.60 23.26 -5.29
CA MET A 212 7.44 22.37 -5.34
C MET A 212 7.46 21.33 -4.22
N LEU A 213 6.30 21.02 -3.64
CA LEU A 213 6.16 19.99 -2.60
C LEU A 213 4.90 19.17 -2.79
N SER A 214 5.05 17.85 -2.79
CA SER A 214 3.96 16.89 -2.92
C SER A 214 3.47 16.37 -1.56
N LEU A 215 2.15 16.29 -1.37
CA LEU A 215 1.53 15.72 -0.17
C LEU A 215 0.26 14.91 -0.50
N SER A 216 -0.13 14.01 0.40
CA SER A 216 -1.26 13.08 0.19
C SER A 216 -2.12 12.96 1.46
N GLY A 217 -3.45 13.14 1.32
CA GLY A 217 -4.35 13.27 2.48
C GLY A 217 -4.44 12.02 3.35
N HIS A 218 -4.38 10.83 2.75
CA HIS A 218 -4.48 9.57 3.50
C HIS A 218 -3.26 9.24 4.38
N LYS A 219 -2.22 10.08 4.41
CA LYS A 219 -1.12 10.01 5.40
C LYS A 219 -1.33 10.93 6.61
N LEU A 220 -2.36 11.77 6.56
CA LEU A 220 -2.68 12.79 7.57
C LEU A 220 -3.97 12.48 8.33
N HIS A 221 -4.45 11.23 8.30
CA HIS A 221 -5.81 10.86 8.73
C HIS A 221 -6.92 11.52 7.89
N GLY A 222 -6.59 11.95 6.66
CA GLY A 222 -7.53 12.42 5.65
C GLY A 222 -8.05 11.29 4.74
N PRO A 223 -9.01 11.58 3.85
CA PRO A 223 -9.51 10.60 2.89
C PRO A 223 -8.47 10.22 1.83
N LYS A 224 -8.64 9.03 1.24
CA LYS A 224 -7.90 8.62 0.03
C LYS A 224 -8.46 9.34 -1.20
N GLY A 225 -7.65 9.46 -2.26
CA GLY A 225 -8.09 10.08 -3.52
C GLY A 225 -8.08 11.62 -3.51
N VAL A 226 -7.33 12.22 -2.59
CA VAL A 226 -7.03 13.65 -2.57
C VAL A 226 -5.60 13.88 -2.07
N GLY A 227 -4.92 14.82 -2.70
CA GLY A 227 -3.61 15.33 -2.30
C GLY A 227 -3.49 16.81 -2.61
N ALA A 228 -2.29 17.34 -2.44
CA ALA A 228 -1.96 18.67 -2.92
C ALA A 228 -0.54 18.69 -3.46
N LEU A 229 -0.30 19.66 -4.34
CA LEU A 229 0.99 20.09 -4.82
C LEU A 229 1.13 21.57 -4.45
N TYR A 230 2.12 21.87 -3.62
CA TYR A 230 2.60 23.24 -3.47
C TYR A 230 3.42 23.61 -4.71
N VAL A 231 3.16 24.80 -5.26
CA VAL A 231 3.96 25.43 -6.31
C VAL A 231 4.22 26.86 -5.87
N LYS A 232 5.48 27.16 -5.58
CA LYS A 232 5.93 28.46 -5.10
C LYS A 232 5.52 29.56 -6.06
N ARG A 233 5.05 30.69 -5.54
CA ARG A 233 4.65 31.84 -6.37
C ARG A 233 5.86 32.32 -7.18
N GLY A 234 5.63 32.51 -8.48
CA GLY A 234 6.68 32.89 -9.44
C GLY A 234 7.28 31.70 -10.21
N VAL A 235 7.08 30.47 -9.75
CA VAL A 235 7.46 29.26 -10.50
C VAL A 235 6.44 29.03 -11.61
N HIS A 236 6.90 28.99 -12.85
CA HIS A 236 6.07 28.62 -14.00
C HIS A 236 5.65 27.15 -13.89
N PHE A 237 4.44 26.83 -14.37
CA PHE A 237 3.88 25.49 -14.24
C PHE A 237 3.11 25.05 -15.48
N CYS A 238 3.42 23.86 -15.99
CA CYS A 238 2.72 23.20 -17.08
C CYS A 238 1.78 22.11 -16.51
N PRO A 239 0.46 22.22 -16.70
CA PRO A 239 -0.50 21.30 -16.09
C PRO A 239 -0.45 19.90 -16.72
N LEU A 240 -0.34 18.88 -15.87
CA LEU A 240 -0.45 17.47 -16.28
C LEU A 240 -1.84 17.16 -16.85
N ILE A 241 -2.90 17.61 -16.16
CA ILE A 241 -4.28 17.42 -16.56
C ILE A 241 -4.78 18.70 -17.22
N LYS A 242 -4.96 18.66 -18.55
CA LYS A 242 -5.39 19.79 -19.39
C LYS A 242 -6.91 19.88 -19.46
N GLY A 243 -7.47 21.09 -19.45
CA GLY A 243 -8.91 21.32 -19.48
C GLY A 243 -9.30 22.72 -19.01
N GLY A 244 -10.33 22.81 -18.16
CA GLY A 244 -10.82 24.08 -17.60
C GLY A 244 -9.83 24.78 -16.67
N SER A 245 -10.24 25.96 -16.20
CA SER A 245 -9.40 26.88 -15.40
C SER A 245 -9.33 26.56 -13.91
N GLN A 246 -9.73 25.36 -13.48
CA GLN A 246 -9.67 24.96 -12.07
C GLN A 246 -8.23 25.01 -11.54
N GLU A 247 -8.11 25.20 -10.22
CA GLU A 247 -6.81 25.31 -9.53
C GLU A 247 -5.85 26.31 -10.21
N SER A 248 -6.37 27.47 -10.61
CA SER A 248 -5.61 28.53 -11.29
C SER A 248 -4.95 28.08 -12.60
N ASN A 249 -5.67 27.27 -13.39
CA ASN A 249 -5.18 26.63 -14.61
C ASN A 249 -4.06 25.58 -14.41
N ARG A 250 -3.75 25.20 -13.17
CA ARG A 250 -2.68 24.22 -12.88
C ARG A 250 -3.17 22.77 -12.85
N ARG A 251 -4.46 22.54 -12.64
CA ARG A 251 -5.04 21.19 -12.61
C ARG A 251 -6.53 21.24 -12.97
N ALA A 252 -6.86 20.82 -14.18
CA ALA A 252 -8.24 20.86 -14.66
C ALA A 252 -9.14 19.79 -14.02
N GLY A 253 -10.45 20.02 -14.13
CA GLY A 253 -11.50 19.09 -13.72
C GLY A 253 -12.23 19.56 -12.47
N THR A 254 -13.53 19.22 -12.37
CA THR A 254 -14.37 19.57 -11.24
C THR A 254 -13.71 19.15 -9.92
N GLN A 255 -13.64 20.08 -8.98
CA GLN A 255 -12.98 19.86 -7.70
C GLN A 255 -13.70 18.77 -6.88
N ASN A 256 -12.92 17.86 -6.28
CA ASN A 256 -13.41 16.90 -5.31
C ASN A 256 -13.68 17.62 -3.98
N THR A 257 -14.76 18.40 -3.90
CA THR A 257 -15.10 19.23 -2.73
C THR A 257 -15.09 18.44 -1.42
N PRO A 258 -15.73 17.24 -1.31
CA PRO A 258 -15.65 16.46 -0.08
C PRO A 258 -14.21 16.07 0.28
N GLY A 259 -13.42 15.58 -0.68
CA GLY A 259 -12.03 15.22 -0.45
C GLY A 259 -11.17 16.40 0.00
N ILE A 260 -11.33 17.55 -0.66
CA ILE A 260 -10.61 18.79 -0.37
C ILE A 260 -10.92 19.28 1.04
N VAL A 261 -12.21 19.34 1.42
CA VAL A 261 -12.61 19.72 2.78
C VAL A 261 -12.05 18.74 3.81
N GLY A 262 -12.10 17.44 3.52
CA GLY A 262 -11.53 16.42 4.40
C GLY A 262 -10.02 16.58 4.57
N LEU A 263 -9.29 16.92 3.51
CA LEU A 263 -7.85 17.23 3.57
C LEU A 263 -7.58 18.49 4.41
N GLY A 264 -8.38 19.54 4.26
CA GLY A 264 -8.26 20.76 5.05
C GLY A 264 -8.42 20.50 6.56
N VAL A 265 -9.45 19.75 6.97
CA VAL A 265 -9.63 19.39 8.39
C VAL A 265 -8.52 18.45 8.87
N ALA A 266 -8.08 17.50 8.03
CA ALA A 266 -6.96 16.64 8.36
C ALA A 266 -5.67 17.45 8.58
N ALA A 267 -5.48 18.55 7.83
CA ALA A 267 -4.33 19.42 7.97
C ALA A 267 -4.29 20.15 9.32
N ASP A 268 -5.42 20.72 9.76
CA ASP A 268 -5.54 21.34 11.08
C ASP A 268 -5.26 20.34 12.22
N LEU A 269 -5.83 19.13 12.11
CA LEU A 269 -5.61 18.08 13.12
C LEU A 269 -4.16 17.61 13.11
N ALA A 270 -3.53 17.49 11.95
CA ALA A 270 -2.11 17.15 11.86
C ALA A 270 -1.24 18.19 12.59
N LEU A 271 -1.52 19.48 12.42
CA LEU A 271 -0.84 20.56 13.14
C LEU A 271 -1.04 20.46 14.66
N LYS A 272 -2.30 20.28 15.09
CA LYS A 272 -2.69 20.17 16.50
C LYS A 272 -2.01 19.00 17.23
N PHE A 273 -1.86 17.86 16.56
CA PHE A 273 -1.32 16.63 17.18
C PHE A 273 0.17 16.41 16.89
N MET A 274 0.85 17.34 16.22
CA MET A 274 2.25 17.18 15.81
C MET A 274 3.19 17.03 17.02
N GLU A 275 2.95 17.76 18.11
CA GLU A 275 3.76 17.68 19.33
C GLU A 275 3.61 16.31 20.03
N ASP A 276 2.38 15.80 20.14
CA ASP A 276 2.10 14.46 20.69
C ASP A 276 2.77 13.36 19.85
N ALA A 277 2.72 13.49 18.53
CA ALA A 277 3.40 12.57 17.62
C ALA A 277 4.93 12.59 17.82
N ASN A 278 5.53 13.75 18.08
CA ASN A 278 6.97 13.87 18.27
C ASN A 278 7.46 13.56 19.69
N THR A 279 6.55 13.33 20.63
CA THR A 279 6.86 13.00 22.02
C THR A 279 6.37 11.59 22.38
N ARG A 280 5.07 11.41 22.57
CA ARG A 280 4.47 10.14 23.00
C ARG A 280 4.62 9.04 21.96
N VAL A 281 4.29 9.31 20.69
CA VAL A 281 4.43 8.29 19.63
C VAL A 281 5.89 7.92 19.41
N LYS A 282 6.80 8.90 19.51
CA LYS A 282 8.24 8.64 19.51
C LYS A 282 8.64 7.69 20.65
N ALA A 283 8.14 7.90 21.87
CA ALA A 283 8.43 7.04 23.01
C ALA A 283 7.92 5.61 22.81
N LEU A 284 6.72 5.43 22.24
CA LEU A 284 6.19 4.10 21.87
C LEU A 284 7.10 3.39 20.86
N ARG A 285 7.53 4.11 19.81
CA ARG A 285 8.45 3.60 18.79
C ARG A 285 9.78 3.19 19.43
N ASP A 286 10.40 4.08 20.21
CA ASP A 286 11.69 3.84 20.85
C ASP A 286 11.63 2.65 21.84
N ARG A 287 10.52 2.52 22.57
CA ARG A 287 10.28 1.37 23.47
C ARG A 287 10.20 0.06 22.69
N LEU A 288 9.39 0.02 21.62
CA LEU A 288 9.27 -1.16 20.78
C LEU A 288 10.64 -1.60 20.23
N GLU A 289 11.41 -0.67 19.67
CA GLU A 289 12.74 -0.94 19.12
C GLU A 289 13.68 -1.50 20.19
N LYS A 290 13.81 -0.78 21.32
CA LYS A 290 14.71 -1.18 22.40
C LYS A 290 14.40 -2.58 22.91
N GLU A 291 13.13 -2.88 23.17
CA GLU A 291 12.75 -4.15 23.76
C GLU A 291 12.83 -5.32 22.74
N LEU A 292 12.51 -5.10 21.46
CA LEU A 292 12.69 -6.14 20.44
C LEU A 292 14.16 -6.49 20.23
N LEU A 293 15.05 -5.48 20.15
CA LEU A 293 16.49 -5.70 19.99
C LEU A 293 17.11 -6.40 21.20
N GLN A 294 16.55 -6.21 22.40
CA GLN A 294 17.00 -6.92 23.61
C GLN A 294 16.54 -8.38 23.65
N ARG A 295 15.34 -8.68 23.14
CA ARG A 295 14.71 -10.01 23.23
C ARG A 295 15.07 -10.92 22.05
N ILE A 296 15.42 -10.35 20.90
CA ILE A 296 15.61 -11.08 19.65
C ILE A 296 17.07 -10.88 19.19
N PRO A 297 17.90 -11.94 19.23
CA PRO A 297 19.28 -11.85 18.73
C PRO A 297 19.27 -11.66 17.21
N ASP A 298 20.35 -11.13 16.66
CA ASP A 298 20.51 -10.91 15.21
C ASP A 298 19.34 -10.12 14.61
N ALA A 299 19.03 -9.00 15.26
CA ALA A 299 18.09 -8.00 14.81
C ALA A 299 18.75 -6.62 14.88
N PHE A 300 18.47 -5.76 13.92
CA PHE A 300 18.95 -4.37 13.93
C PHE A 300 17.94 -3.43 13.27
N VAL A 301 18.04 -2.15 13.60
CA VAL A 301 17.18 -1.11 13.03
C VAL A 301 17.83 -0.54 11.77
N ALA A 302 17.08 -0.51 10.67
CA ALA A 302 17.47 0.12 9.41
C ALA A 302 17.09 1.61 9.39
N GLY A 303 17.98 2.44 8.86
CA GLY A 303 17.81 3.89 8.74
C GLY A 303 18.71 4.70 9.68
N ASP A 304 18.56 6.03 9.64
CA ASP A 304 19.33 6.94 10.48
C ASP A 304 18.62 7.14 11.82
N LEU A 305 19.20 6.62 12.91
CA LEU A 305 18.59 6.72 14.24
C LEU A 305 18.53 8.15 14.78
N ARG A 306 19.30 9.10 14.21
CA ARG A 306 19.33 10.51 14.66
C ARG A 306 18.33 11.37 13.88
N ALA A 307 18.33 11.25 12.56
CA ALA A 307 17.48 12.04 11.66
C ALA A 307 16.38 11.15 11.07
N ARG A 308 15.36 10.83 11.88
CA ARG A 308 14.26 9.94 11.47
C ARG A 308 12.91 10.35 12.08
N LEU A 309 11.85 10.09 11.32
CA LEU A 309 10.47 10.30 11.76
C LEU A 309 10.19 9.60 13.10
N SER A 310 9.42 10.27 13.95
CA SER A 310 9.04 9.79 15.29
C SER A 310 8.24 8.49 15.25
N ASN A 311 7.49 8.26 14.17
CA ASN A 311 6.52 7.19 14.08
C ASN A 311 7.03 5.91 13.41
N THR A 312 8.23 5.90 12.84
CA THR A 312 8.70 4.80 11.97
C THR A 312 9.82 4.01 12.64
N ALA A 313 9.68 2.70 12.66
CA ALA A 313 10.70 1.72 13.01
C ALA A 313 10.79 0.68 11.90
N ASN A 314 11.98 0.50 11.31
CA ASN A 314 12.24 -0.57 10.36
C ASN A 314 13.27 -1.50 11.00
N ILE A 315 12.86 -2.73 11.31
CA ILE A 315 13.69 -3.68 12.03
C ILE A 315 13.93 -4.89 11.14
N ALA A 316 15.19 -5.14 10.82
CA ALA A 316 15.64 -6.31 10.09
C ALA A 316 15.91 -7.46 11.06
N PHE A 317 15.29 -8.61 10.79
CA PHE A 317 15.50 -9.85 11.54
C PHE A 317 16.27 -10.84 10.65
N GLY A 318 17.49 -11.19 11.05
CA GLY A 318 18.33 -12.06 10.23
C GLY A 318 17.80 -13.49 10.12
N HIS A 319 18.11 -14.12 8.99
CA HIS A 319 17.87 -15.53 8.66
C HIS A 319 16.40 -15.96 8.51
N ILE A 320 15.49 -15.00 8.34
CA ILE A 320 14.06 -15.25 8.13
C ILE A 320 13.46 -14.35 7.06
N GLU A 321 12.39 -14.83 6.43
CA GLU A 321 11.62 -14.08 5.44
C GLU A 321 10.53 -13.23 6.11
N GLY A 322 10.45 -11.96 5.71
CA GLY A 322 9.53 -10.97 6.25
C GLY A 322 8.06 -11.34 6.00
N GLU A 323 7.74 -11.92 4.84
CA GLU A 323 6.39 -12.40 4.52
C GLU A 323 5.88 -13.43 5.54
N GLY A 324 6.76 -14.31 6.01
CA GLY A 324 6.43 -15.26 7.07
C GLY A 324 6.10 -14.56 8.39
N ILE A 325 6.88 -13.54 8.76
CA ILE A 325 6.65 -12.73 9.96
C ILE A 325 5.30 -12.01 9.85
N LEU A 326 5.05 -11.32 8.74
CA LEU A 326 3.80 -10.59 8.49
C LEU A 326 2.59 -11.50 8.56
N HIS A 327 2.67 -12.70 7.95
CA HIS A 327 1.61 -13.68 8.01
C HIS A 327 1.26 -14.07 9.45
N PHE A 328 2.26 -14.37 10.28
CA PHE A 328 2.03 -14.71 11.68
C PHE A 328 1.56 -13.52 12.53
N LEU A 329 2.10 -12.32 12.31
CA LEU A 329 1.63 -11.11 12.98
C LEU A 329 0.16 -10.82 12.67
N ASN A 330 -0.26 -10.96 11.41
CA ASN A 330 -1.64 -10.77 11.01
C ASN A 330 -2.59 -11.78 11.69
N ARG A 331 -2.15 -13.04 11.87
CA ARG A 331 -2.92 -14.05 12.62
C ARG A 331 -3.07 -13.70 14.11
N GLU A 332 -2.12 -12.97 14.66
CA GLU A 332 -2.15 -12.41 16.02
C GLU A 332 -2.81 -11.01 16.05
N GLY A 333 -3.47 -10.59 14.96
CA GLY A 333 -4.19 -9.33 14.89
C GLY A 333 -3.32 -8.07 14.78
N VAL A 334 -2.05 -8.20 14.40
CA VAL A 334 -1.11 -7.07 14.21
C VAL A 334 -0.87 -6.83 12.72
N ALA A 335 -1.22 -5.65 12.23
CA ALA A 335 -0.97 -5.21 10.86
C ALA A 335 0.31 -4.36 10.79
N CYS A 336 1.26 -4.76 9.96
CA CYS A 336 2.52 -4.06 9.65
C CYS A 336 2.94 -4.42 8.21
N SER A 337 4.10 -3.95 7.75
CA SER A 337 4.57 -4.16 6.37
C SER A 337 6.04 -4.56 6.32
N SER A 338 6.49 -5.23 5.26
CA SER A 338 7.87 -5.69 5.04
C SER A 338 8.74 -4.66 4.30
N GLY A 339 8.15 -3.53 3.88
CA GLY A 339 8.80 -2.49 3.07
C GLY A 339 7.78 -1.53 2.45
N SER A 340 7.99 -1.08 1.21
CA SER A 340 6.94 -0.35 0.48
C SER A 340 5.72 -1.26 0.27
N ALA A 341 4.52 -0.79 0.66
CA ALA A 341 3.28 -1.55 0.50
C ALA A 341 2.95 -1.83 -0.99
N CYS A 342 3.58 -1.10 -1.92
CA CYS A 342 3.45 -1.29 -3.36
C CYS A 342 4.21 -2.53 -3.88
N ALA A 343 5.12 -3.11 -3.10
CA ALA A 343 5.84 -4.35 -3.42
C ALA A 343 5.13 -5.62 -2.89
N SER A 344 3.94 -5.49 -2.29
CA SER A 344 3.20 -6.63 -1.73
C SER A 344 2.92 -7.68 -2.82
N GLY A 345 3.63 -8.81 -2.77
CA GLY A 345 3.48 -9.92 -3.71
C GLY A 345 4.72 -10.23 -4.58
N SER A 346 5.80 -9.46 -4.52
CA SER A 346 7.08 -9.81 -5.14
C SER A 346 8.03 -10.47 -4.15
N LEU A 347 8.78 -11.49 -4.57
CA LEU A 347 9.86 -12.13 -3.79
C LEU A 347 11.13 -11.26 -3.68
N GLU A 348 11.17 -10.12 -4.35
CA GLU A 348 12.34 -9.24 -4.36
C GLU A 348 12.40 -8.37 -3.09
N PRO A 349 13.60 -8.17 -2.52
CA PRO A 349 13.78 -7.31 -1.36
C PRO A 349 13.46 -5.86 -1.69
N SER A 350 13.17 -5.06 -0.66
CA SER A 350 12.92 -3.63 -0.80
C SER A 350 14.07 -2.94 -1.53
N HIS A 351 13.76 -2.17 -2.60
CA HIS A 351 14.76 -1.37 -3.33
C HIS A 351 15.47 -0.37 -2.42
N VAL A 352 14.81 0.10 -1.36
CA VAL A 352 15.39 1.01 -0.36
C VAL A 352 16.49 0.29 0.44
N LEU A 353 16.21 -0.92 0.93
CA LEU A 353 17.18 -1.69 1.71
C LEU A 353 18.34 -2.18 0.86
N VAL A 354 18.08 -2.53 -0.40
CA VAL A 354 19.12 -2.84 -1.39
C VAL A 354 20.00 -1.62 -1.66
N ALA A 355 19.41 -0.44 -1.87
CA ALA A 355 20.18 0.81 -2.06
C ALA A 355 21.03 1.19 -0.84
N MET A 356 20.58 0.81 0.36
CA MET A 356 21.35 0.95 1.61
C MET A 356 22.44 -0.12 1.78
N ASN A 357 22.61 -1.05 0.84
CA ASN A 357 23.55 -2.17 0.99
C ASN A 357 23.31 -2.98 2.28
N ILE A 358 22.05 -3.15 2.68
CA ILE A 358 21.69 -4.06 3.77
C ILE A 358 21.91 -5.49 3.28
N PRO A 359 22.61 -6.37 4.04
CA PRO A 359 22.86 -7.73 3.61
C PRO A 359 21.56 -8.50 3.31
N ASP A 360 21.53 -9.27 2.23
CA ASP A 360 20.35 -10.07 1.81
C ASP A 360 19.82 -10.95 2.94
N SER A 361 20.72 -11.52 3.76
CA SER A 361 20.38 -12.33 4.92
C SER A 361 19.51 -11.62 5.97
N ALA A 362 19.44 -10.29 5.92
CA ALA A 362 18.65 -9.45 6.81
C ALA A 362 17.61 -8.58 6.05
N ALA A 363 17.88 -8.19 4.80
CA ALA A 363 16.97 -7.37 4.00
C ALA A 363 15.62 -8.05 3.76
N HIS A 364 15.63 -9.37 3.57
CA HIS A 364 14.42 -10.19 3.42
C HIS A 364 13.57 -10.24 4.69
N GLY A 365 14.18 -10.13 5.87
CA GLY A 365 13.52 -10.21 7.17
C GLY A 365 13.14 -8.86 7.75
N ALA A 366 13.13 -7.79 6.97
CA ALA A 366 12.80 -6.45 7.43
C ALA A 366 11.30 -6.24 7.64
N ILE A 367 10.94 -5.63 8.78
CA ILE A 367 9.56 -5.27 9.12
C ILE A 367 9.51 -3.81 9.51
N ARG A 368 8.64 -3.08 8.82
CA ARG A 368 8.26 -1.70 9.11
C ARG A 368 7.05 -1.66 10.04
N PHE A 369 7.29 -1.12 11.23
CA PHE A 369 6.27 -0.67 12.16
C PHE A 369 6.13 0.85 12.02
N SER A 370 4.92 1.31 11.71
CA SER A 370 4.60 2.72 11.53
C SER A 370 3.40 3.11 12.38
N PHE A 371 3.66 3.90 13.40
CA PHE A 371 2.71 4.33 14.41
C PHE A 371 1.89 5.54 13.94
N SER A 372 0.80 5.81 14.64
CA SER A 372 -0.02 7.02 14.55
C SER A 372 -0.37 7.53 15.95
N ARG A 373 -1.01 8.70 16.01
CA ARG A 373 -1.56 9.25 17.25
C ARG A 373 -2.58 8.34 17.95
N ASN A 374 -3.16 7.36 17.24
CA ASN A 374 -4.16 6.45 17.81
C ASN A 374 -3.56 5.20 18.47
N ASN A 375 -2.24 5.02 18.42
CA ASN A 375 -1.57 3.89 19.06
C ASN A 375 -1.29 4.17 20.54
N GLY A 376 -1.27 3.09 21.34
CA GLY A 376 -1.04 3.12 22.80
C GLY A 376 0.01 2.12 23.27
N GLU A 377 0.29 2.10 24.57
CA GLU A 377 1.25 1.17 25.18
C GLU A 377 0.81 -0.29 25.02
N GLU A 378 -0.50 -0.55 25.03
CA GLU A 378 -1.07 -1.88 24.87
C GLU A 378 -0.77 -2.47 23.48
N ASP A 379 -0.66 -1.61 22.45
CA ASP A 379 -0.27 -2.05 21.11
C ASP A 379 1.19 -2.55 21.11
N VAL A 380 2.07 -1.82 21.79
CA VAL A 380 3.49 -2.17 21.94
C VAL A 380 3.62 -3.47 22.73
N ASP A 381 2.89 -3.61 23.84
CA ASP A 381 2.87 -4.81 24.67
C ASP A 381 2.46 -6.05 23.86
N GLN A 382 1.41 -5.94 23.04
CA GLN A 382 0.96 -7.03 22.19
C GLN A 382 2.04 -7.45 21.19
N VAL A 383 2.71 -6.49 20.53
CA VAL A 383 3.82 -6.81 19.60
C VAL A 383 4.97 -7.48 20.35
N LEU A 384 5.33 -7.00 21.54
CA LEU A 384 6.42 -7.55 22.34
C LEU A 384 6.13 -8.95 22.90
N GLU A 385 4.86 -9.32 23.05
CA GLU A 385 4.44 -10.68 23.43
C GLU A 385 4.53 -11.67 22.26
N VAL A 386 4.14 -11.26 21.06
CA VAL A 386 4.02 -12.16 19.90
C VAL A 386 5.32 -12.25 19.10
N MET A 387 6.02 -11.15 18.91
CA MET A 387 7.11 -11.05 17.94
C MET A 387 8.30 -11.98 18.26
N PRO A 388 8.80 -12.07 19.50
CA PRO A 388 9.89 -13.01 19.82
C PRO A 388 9.52 -14.47 19.57
N ARG A 389 8.25 -14.85 19.83
CA ARG A 389 7.76 -16.21 19.59
C ARG A 389 7.68 -16.52 18.10
N ILE A 390 7.23 -15.56 17.29
CA ILE A 390 7.13 -15.67 15.83
C ILE A 390 8.52 -15.83 15.22
N VAL A 391 9.45 -14.93 15.57
CA VAL A 391 10.83 -14.96 15.05
C VAL A 391 11.52 -16.27 15.41
N LYS A 392 11.42 -16.72 16.67
CA LYS A 392 11.97 -18.00 17.10
C LYS A 392 11.40 -19.16 16.26
N LYS A 393 10.07 -19.21 16.11
CA LYS A 393 9.40 -20.27 15.34
C LYS A 393 9.87 -20.32 13.89
N LEU A 394 10.00 -19.17 13.24
CA LEU A 394 10.45 -19.09 11.84
C LEU A 394 11.92 -19.49 11.69
N ARG A 395 12.79 -19.10 12.63
CA ARG A 395 14.19 -19.52 12.65
C ARG A 395 14.36 -21.03 12.88
N ASP A 396 13.52 -21.63 13.71
CA ASP A 396 13.49 -23.08 13.96
C ASP A 396 13.05 -23.87 12.70
N LEU A 397 12.29 -23.25 11.79
CA LEU A 397 11.85 -23.84 10.51
C LEU A 397 12.80 -23.55 9.35
N SER A 398 13.70 -22.57 9.50
CA SER A 398 14.58 -22.11 8.42
C SER A 398 15.79 -23.05 8.26
N PRO A 399 16.06 -23.58 7.04
CA PRO A 399 17.20 -24.44 6.79
C PRO A 399 18.56 -23.74 6.90
N SER A 400 18.59 -22.42 7.08
CA SER A 400 19.78 -21.57 7.18
C SER A 400 20.21 -21.21 8.60
N SER A 401 19.59 -21.78 9.64
CA SER A 401 20.07 -21.62 11.03
C SER A 401 21.45 -22.27 11.22
N PRO A 402 22.44 -21.58 11.83
CA PRO A 402 23.74 -22.16 12.14
C PRO A 402 23.63 -23.09 13.36
N ALA A 403 23.01 -24.26 13.18
CA ALA A 403 23.06 -25.34 14.15
C ALA A 403 22.99 -26.71 13.48
N THR A 404 24.07 -27.47 13.64
CA THR A 404 24.25 -28.91 13.34
C THR A 404 24.55 -29.30 11.89
N THR A 405 25.83 -29.23 11.54
CA THR A 405 26.44 -30.02 10.47
C THR A 405 26.31 -31.52 10.77
N GLN A 406 25.34 -32.18 10.14
CA GLN A 406 25.50 -33.60 9.78
C GLN A 406 25.61 -33.71 8.26
N PRO A 407 26.55 -34.51 7.74
CA PRO A 407 26.74 -34.65 6.30
C PRO A 407 25.48 -35.30 5.68
N ARG A 408 24.81 -34.58 4.78
CA ARG A 408 23.79 -35.18 3.91
C ARG A 408 24.45 -36.22 3.00
N PRO A 409 23.86 -37.41 2.82
CA PRO A 409 24.35 -38.36 1.83
C PRO A 409 24.17 -37.78 0.42
N PRO A 410 25.04 -38.14 -0.55
CA PRO A 410 24.97 -37.62 -1.90
C PRO A 410 23.67 -38.07 -2.59
N PHE A 411 22.97 -37.13 -3.24
CA PHE A 411 21.85 -37.43 -4.12
C PHE A 411 22.30 -38.35 -5.26
N PRO A 412 21.58 -39.44 -5.59
CA PRO A 412 21.91 -40.25 -6.75
C PRO A 412 21.57 -39.49 -8.03
N ALA A 413 22.47 -39.60 -9.01
CA ALA A 413 22.37 -38.98 -10.32
C ALA A 413 21.10 -39.42 -11.09
N LYS A 414 20.44 -38.46 -11.75
CA LYS A 414 19.30 -38.69 -12.64
C LYS A 414 19.70 -39.68 -13.75
N LYS A 415 19.00 -40.83 -13.83
CA LYS A 415 18.95 -41.66 -15.04
C LYS A 415 17.57 -41.53 -15.68
N ASN A 416 17.59 -41.20 -16.96
CA ASN A 416 16.47 -41.32 -17.88
C ASN A 416 16.01 -42.77 -17.98
N ALA A 417 14.69 -43.01 -17.87
CA ALA A 417 14.04 -44.16 -18.47
C ALA A 417 12.55 -43.86 -18.70
N MET A 418 12.14 -43.81 -19.96
CA MET A 418 10.77 -44.09 -20.38
C MET A 418 10.47 -45.58 -20.21
N SER A 419 9.21 -45.88 -19.90
CA SER A 419 8.39 -47.01 -20.40
C SER A 419 7.78 -47.94 -19.32
N SER A 420 6.43 -47.88 -19.27
CA SER A 420 5.44 -48.97 -19.15
C SER A 420 5.10 -49.63 -17.81
N CYS A 421 3.77 -49.69 -17.59
CA CYS A 421 2.92 -50.68 -16.91
C CYS A 421 3.24 -51.06 -15.45
N PHE A 422 2.29 -50.86 -14.53
CA PHE A 422 1.24 -51.85 -14.20
C PHE A 422 0.25 -51.24 -13.19
N ALA A 423 -1.02 -51.61 -13.35
CA ALA A 423 -2.09 -51.30 -12.43
C ALA A 423 -1.92 -52.08 -11.12
N GLU A 424 -1.85 -51.37 -10.00
CA GLU A 424 -2.22 -51.91 -8.69
C GLU A 424 -3.16 -50.93 -7.99
N SER A 425 -4.40 -51.39 -7.81
CA SER A 425 -5.42 -50.83 -6.94
C SER A 425 -4.92 -50.87 -5.50
N ARG A 426 -4.31 -49.78 -5.01
CA ARG A 426 -4.16 -49.53 -3.57
C ARG A 426 -5.30 -48.64 -3.11
N ALA A 427 -6.04 -49.13 -2.11
CA ALA A 427 -7.03 -48.34 -1.40
C ALA A 427 -6.39 -47.04 -0.91
N ILE A 428 -6.96 -45.92 -1.34
CA ILE A 428 -6.49 -44.58 -0.99
C ILE A 428 -6.85 -44.35 0.48
N ASP A 429 -5.84 -44.27 1.35
CA ASP A 429 -6.02 -43.85 2.74
C ASP A 429 -6.34 -42.35 2.77
N VAL A 430 -7.59 -42.01 3.12
CA VAL A 430 -8.11 -40.64 3.17
C VAL A 430 -7.28 -39.74 4.11
N THR A 431 -6.62 -40.33 5.10
CA THR A 431 -5.77 -39.63 6.07
C THR A 431 -4.47 -39.10 5.41
N ASP A 432 -3.95 -39.79 4.39
CA ASP A 432 -2.75 -39.40 3.64
C ASP A 432 -3.03 -38.24 2.67
N ILE A 433 -4.20 -38.22 2.02
CA ILE A 433 -4.56 -37.13 1.10
C ILE A 433 -4.75 -35.80 1.81
N LEU A 434 -5.42 -35.78 2.97
CA LEU A 434 -5.62 -34.53 3.72
C LEU A 434 -4.31 -33.97 4.28
N ALA A 435 -3.37 -34.84 4.66
CA ALA A 435 -2.03 -34.43 5.07
C ALA A 435 -1.24 -33.84 3.88
N ARG A 436 -1.31 -34.51 2.71
CA ARG A 436 -0.66 -34.05 1.48
C ARG A 436 -1.23 -32.73 0.97
N LEU A 437 -2.57 -32.57 0.97
CA LEU A 437 -3.25 -31.32 0.59
C LEU A 437 -2.88 -30.15 1.52
N LYS A 438 -2.68 -30.41 2.82
CA LYS A 438 -2.26 -29.39 3.79
C LYS A 438 -0.78 -29.01 3.67
N SER A 439 0.04 -29.84 3.05
CA SER A 439 1.47 -29.58 2.82
C SER A 439 1.79 -28.96 1.46
N LEU A 440 0.79 -28.79 0.58
CA LEU A 440 1.02 -28.20 -0.75
C LEU A 440 1.39 -26.73 -0.62
N SER A 441 2.41 -26.34 -1.38
CA SER A 441 2.95 -24.98 -1.41
C SER A 441 2.60 -24.25 -2.71
N ALA A 442 2.13 -24.99 -3.73
CA ALA A 442 1.78 -24.47 -5.04
C ALA A 442 0.44 -25.05 -5.56
N ALA A 443 -0.23 -24.29 -6.43
CA ALA A 443 -1.50 -24.72 -7.02
C ALA A 443 -1.28 -25.88 -8.00
N GLU A 444 -0.15 -25.89 -8.70
CA GLU A 444 0.29 -26.95 -9.60
C GLU A 444 0.32 -28.32 -8.89
N GLU A 445 0.83 -28.36 -7.65
CA GLU A 445 0.86 -29.56 -6.82
C GLU A 445 -0.55 -30.04 -6.44
N PHE A 446 -1.53 -29.13 -6.34
CA PHE A 446 -2.94 -29.47 -6.08
C PHE A 446 -3.57 -30.20 -7.26
N PHE A 447 -3.32 -29.74 -8.49
CA PHE A 447 -3.79 -30.42 -9.70
C PHE A 447 -3.13 -31.78 -9.89
N GLU A 448 -1.83 -31.88 -9.61
CA GLU A 448 -1.08 -33.13 -9.71
C GLU A 448 -1.55 -34.16 -8.67
N VAL A 449 -1.77 -33.75 -7.42
CA VAL A 449 -2.27 -34.64 -6.34
C VAL A 449 -3.67 -35.15 -6.64
N LEU A 450 -4.53 -34.35 -7.28
CA LEU A 450 -5.88 -34.74 -7.65
C LEU A 450 -5.96 -35.41 -9.04
N GLY A 451 -4.85 -35.45 -9.77
CA GLY A 451 -4.76 -36.04 -11.10
C GLY A 451 -5.52 -35.27 -12.18
N ILE A 452 -5.75 -33.97 -12.02
CA ILE A 452 -6.53 -33.14 -12.94
C ILE A 452 -5.58 -32.49 -13.95
N SER A 453 -5.83 -32.69 -15.23
CA SER A 453 -5.06 -32.02 -16.30
C SER A 453 -5.33 -30.52 -16.34
N TYR A 454 -4.29 -29.70 -16.53
CA TYR A 454 -4.41 -28.25 -16.61
C TYR A 454 -3.42 -27.64 -17.61
N ASP A 455 -3.68 -26.39 -18.02
CA ASP A 455 -2.77 -25.56 -18.82
C ASP A 455 -2.03 -24.60 -17.88
N PRO A 456 -0.69 -24.69 -17.78
CA PRO A 456 0.10 -23.83 -16.92
C PRO A 456 -0.09 -22.32 -17.18
N LYS A 457 -0.38 -21.91 -18.41
CA LYS A 457 -0.61 -20.50 -18.76
C LYS A 457 -1.93 -19.99 -18.19
N VAL A 458 -2.99 -20.79 -18.27
CA VAL A 458 -4.31 -20.44 -17.73
C VAL A 458 -4.28 -20.43 -16.20
N LEU A 459 -3.63 -21.43 -15.61
CA LEU A 459 -3.48 -21.50 -14.16
C LEU A 459 -2.76 -20.27 -13.61
N ASN A 460 -1.64 -19.86 -14.22
CA ASN A 460 -0.84 -18.71 -13.77
C ASN A 460 -1.56 -17.36 -13.76
N VAL A 461 -2.54 -17.15 -14.65
CA VAL A 461 -3.24 -15.86 -14.78
C VAL A 461 -4.34 -15.71 -13.73
N SER A 462 -5.01 -16.80 -13.34
CA SER A 462 -6.25 -16.72 -12.54
C SER A 462 -6.37 -17.79 -11.44
N ARG A 463 -5.24 -18.18 -10.82
CA ARG A 463 -5.14 -19.23 -9.77
C ARG A 463 -6.28 -19.21 -8.75
N LEU A 464 -6.51 -18.07 -8.10
CA LEU A 464 -7.50 -17.93 -7.03
C LEU A 464 -8.95 -18.13 -7.52
N HIS A 465 -9.26 -17.70 -8.75
CA HIS A 465 -10.60 -17.83 -9.33
C HIS A 465 -10.89 -19.27 -9.74
N ILE A 466 -9.90 -19.98 -10.29
CA ILE A 466 -9.99 -21.40 -10.62
C ILE A 466 -10.27 -22.22 -9.36
N MET A 467 -9.48 -22.00 -8.29
CA MET A 467 -9.65 -22.72 -7.02
C MET A 467 -11.00 -22.41 -6.35
N LYS A 468 -11.45 -21.15 -6.39
CA LYS A 468 -12.76 -20.76 -5.84
C LYS A 468 -13.91 -21.45 -6.58
N ARG A 469 -13.83 -21.53 -7.91
CA ARG A 469 -14.85 -22.19 -8.74
C ARG A 469 -14.91 -23.70 -8.50
N MET A 470 -13.75 -24.34 -8.40
CA MET A 470 -13.64 -25.74 -8.02
C MET A 470 -14.31 -26.03 -6.66
N GLY A 471 -14.07 -25.16 -5.67
CA GLY A 471 -14.72 -25.27 -4.36
C GLY A 471 -16.24 -25.11 -4.42
N GLN A 472 -16.75 -24.23 -5.30
CA GLN A 472 -18.19 -24.05 -5.52
C GLN A 472 -18.82 -25.31 -6.13
N TYR A 473 -18.21 -25.88 -7.16
CA TYR A 473 -18.74 -27.08 -7.83
C TYR A 473 -18.75 -28.29 -6.88
N LEU A 474 -17.73 -28.43 -6.02
CA LEU A 474 -17.72 -29.47 -5.00
C LEU A 474 -18.79 -29.25 -3.92
N ALA A 475 -19.10 -28.01 -3.55
CA ALA A 475 -20.10 -27.70 -2.55
C ALA A 475 -21.55 -27.96 -3.04
N GLU A 476 -21.76 -28.00 -4.35
CA GLU A 476 -23.05 -28.27 -5.00
C GLU A 476 -23.30 -29.77 -5.24
N GLU A 477 -22.27 -30.62 -5.11
CA GLU A 477 -22.42 -32.07 -5.25
C GLU A 477 -22.89 -32.71 -3.94
N ASP A 478 -23.86 -33.62 -4.05
CA ASP A 478 -24.27 -34.46 -2.93
C ASP A 478 -23.45 -35.76 -2.92
N PHE A 479 -22.61 -35.88 -1.89
CA PHE A 479 -21.78 -37.07 -1.64
C PHE A 479 -22.38 -38.01 -0.57
N ALA A 480 -23.55 -37.68 -0.01
CA ALA A 480 -24.12 -38.43 1.10
C ALA A 480 -24.49 -39.86 0.69
N GLY A 481 -24.07 -40.84 1.50
CA GLY A 481 -24.43 -42.25 1.32
C GLY A 481 -23.72 -42.98 0.18
N LEU A 482 -22.75 -42.35 -0.49
CA LEU A 482 -21.97 -42.97 -1.56
C LEU A 482 -20.75 -43.75 -1.00
N PRO A 483 -20.34 -44.86 -1.64
CA PRO A 483 -19.09 -45.54 -1.31
C PRO A 483 -17.86 -44.67 -1.62
N ASP A 484 -16.79 -44.74 -0.81
CA ASP A 484 -15.59 -43.90 -0.93
C ASP A 484 -14.94 -43.91 -2.32
N GLY A 485 -14.90 -45.08 -2.98
CA GLY A 485 -14.38 -45.20 -4.35
C GLY A 485 -15.21 -44.44 -5.39
N VAL A 486 -16.53 -44.30 -5.15
CA VAL A 486 -17.46 -43.53 -6.00
C VAL A 486 -17.35 -42.04 -5.69
N ILE A 487 -17.15 -41.67 -4.42
CA ILE A 487 -16.93 -40.28 -3.99
C ILE A 487 -15.67 -39.72 -4.67
N GLY A 488 -14.55 -40.45 -4.63
CA GLY A 488 -13.30 -40.00 -5.25
C GLY A 488 -13.41 -39.79 -6.76
N ALA A 489 -14.03 -40.74 -7.47
CA ALA A 489 -14.26 -40.63 -8.90
C ALA A 489 -15.19 -39.45 -9.27
N ARG A 490 -16.26 -39.25 -8.49
CA ARG A 490 -17.22 -38.18 -8.72
C ARG A 490 -16.64 -36.80 -8.43
N ALA A 491 -15.91 -36.65 -7.31
CA ALA A 491 -15.24 -35.41 -6.96
C ALA A 491 -14.20 -35.01 -8.02
N ARG A 492 -13.43 -35.97 -8.52
CA ARG A 492 -12.47 -35.72 -9.60
C ARG A 492 -13.16 -35.25 -10.89
N ALA A 493 -14.22 -35.94 -11.32
CA ALA A 493 -14.98 -35.54 -12.52
C ALA A 493 -15.61 -34.15 -12.37
N THR A 494 -16.12 -33.82 -11.19
CA THR A 494 -16.66 -32.49 -10.87
C THR A 494 -15.59 -31.39 -10.95
N LEU A 495 -14.38 -31.68 -10.48
CA LEU A 495 -13.27 -30.74 -10.53
C LEU A 495 -12.70 -30.56 -11.94
N GLU A 496 -12.60 -31.63 -12.73
CA GLU A 496 -12.22 -31.58 -14.15
C GLU A 496 -13.20 -30.70 -14.93
N ARG A 497 -14.52 -30.89 -14.73
CA ARG A 497 -15.58 -30.06 -15.31
C ARG A 497 -15.46 -28.59 -14.88
N ALA A 498 -15.21 -28.33 -13.60
CA ALA A 498 -15.06 -26.96 -13.08
C ALA A 498 -13.87 -26.23 -13.73
N TYR A 499 -12.77 -26.95 -13.98
CA TYR A 499 -11.59 -26.42 -14.66
C TYR A 499 -11.86 -26.16 -16.15
N GLU A 500 -12.45 -27.11 -16.85
CA GLU A 500 -12.76 -26.98 -18.28
C GLU A 500 -13.73 -25.83 -18.54
N ASP A 501 -14.77 -25.70 -17.71
CA ASP A 501 -15.71 -24.58 -17.77
C ASP A 501 -15.02 -23.22 -17.50
N PHE A 502 -13.92 -23.20 -16.76
CA PHE A 502 -13.12 -21.99 -16.54
C PHE A 502 -12.24 -21.69 -17.75
N ALA A 503 -11.49 -22.68 -18.21
CA ALA A 503 -10.55 -22.55 -19.33
C ALA A 503 -11.25 -22.15 -20.65
N THR A 504 -12.51 -22.54 -20.81
CA THR A 504 -13.33 -22.23 -22.01
C THR A 504 -14.22 -20.99 -21.84
N SER A 505 -14.23 -20.36 -20.67
CA SER A 505 -15.04 -19.17 -20.41
C SER A 505 -14.36 -17.88 -20.91
N SER A 506 -15.17 -16.89 -21.31
CA SER A 506 -14.67 -15.57 -21.70
C SER A 506 -15.00 -14.55 -20.60
N PRO A 507 -14.25 -13.43 -20.51
CA PRO A 507 -14.57 -12.35 -19.58
C PRO A 507 -16.00 -11.81 -19.74
N LEU A 508 -16.55 -11.88 -20.97
CA LEU A 508 -17.93 -11.49 -21.30
C LEU A 508 -18.97 -12.45 -20.73
N THR A 509 -18.69 -13.76 -20.65
CA THR A 509 -19.61 -14.74 -20.07
C THR A 509 -19.53 -14.83 -18.54
N GLN A 510 -18.44 -14.37 -17.93
CA GLN A 510 -18.19 -14.60 -16.50
C GLN A 510 -18.61 -13.48 -15.54
N ARG A 511 -19.18 -12.35 -16.00
CA ARG A 511 -19.46 -11.18 -15.12
C ARG A 511 -18.27 -10.80 -14.22
N VAL A 512 -17.04 -11.06 -14.68
CA VAL A 512 -15.85 -10.48 -14.06
C VAL A 512 -15.85 -9.04 -14.55
N PHE A 513 -15.96 -8.09 -13.62
CA PHE A 513 -16.34 -6.68 -13.83
C PHE A 513 -17.85 -6.37 -13.87
N LYS A 514 -18.59 -6.75 -12.81
CA LYS A 514 -19.86 -6.08 -12.45
C LYS A 514 -19.66 -5.11 -11.28
N VAL A 515 -18.81 -4.10 -11.45
CA VAL A 515 -18.83 -2.83 -10.66
C VAL A 515 -18.77 -1.60 -11.59
N LEU A 516 -19.06 -1.74 -12.88
CA LEU A 516 -19.31 -0.60 -13.76
C LEU A 516 -20.59 -0.86 -14.58
N LYS A 517 -21.68 -0.35 -14.01
CA LYS A 517 -22.98 0.07 -14.57
C LYS A 517 -23.57 -0.70 -15.76
N ASP A 518 -24.81 -1.15 -15.53
CA ASP A 518 -25.77 -1.52 -16.55
C ASP A 518 -25.89 -0.44 -17.64
N HIS A 519 -25.50 -0.77 -18.87
CA HIS A 519 -26.07 -0.21 -20.09
C HIS A 519 -25.78 -1.17 -21.25
N ASP A 520 -26.81 -1.86 -21.74
CA ASP A 520 -26.74 -2.72 -22.93
C ASP A 520 -27.63 -2.09 -24.03
N PRO A 521 -27.09 -1.73 -25.21
CA PRO A 521 -27.84 -1.07 -26.28
C PRO A 521 -28.82 -1.98 -27.05
N ASP A 522 -28.76 -3.31 -26.90
CA ASP A 522 -29.51 -4.24 -27.77
C ASP A 522 -30.64 -5.01 -27.05
N LYS A 523 -31.13 -4.53 -25.91
CA LYS A 523 -32.22 -5.20 -25.20
C LYS A 523 -33.58 -4.94 -25.90
N PRO A 524 -34.27 -5.96 -26.42
CA PRO A 524 -35.57 -5.76 -27.09
C PRO A 524 -36.64 -5.35 -26.09
N ALA A 525 -37.41 -4.32 -26.44
CA ALA A 525 -38.52 -3.80 -25.65
C ALA A 525 -39.65 -4.82 -25.55
N THR A 526 -40.00 -5.28 -24.34
CA THR A 526 -41.34 -5.86 -24.09
C THR A 526 -41.86 -5.61 -22.68
N ARG A 527 -42.91 -4.76 -22.67
CA ARG A 527 -44.19 -4.79 -21.93
C ARG A 527 -44.22 -4.52 -20.42
N ASP A 528 -44.70 -3.30 -20.14
CA ASP A 528 -45.60 -2.83 -19.08
C ASP A 528 -45.67 -3.67 -17.80
N ARG A 529 -45.00 -3.16 -16.76
CA ARG A 529 -45.53 -3.28 -15.40
C ARG A 529 -46.12 -1.93 -15.02
N ALA A 530 -47.45 -1.92 -14.90
CA ALA A 530 -48.25 -0.76 -14.55
C ALA A 530 -47.73 -0.10 -13.26
N PHE A 531 -47.78 1.24 -13.28
CA PHE A 531 -47.62 2.11 -12.14
C PHE A 531 -48.51 1.64 -10.98
N VAL A 532 -47.95 1.49 -9.79
CA VAL A 532 -48.73 1.28 -8.57
C VAL A 532 -49.34 2.64 -8.20
N PRO A 533 -50.68 2.83 -8.21
CA PRO A 533 -51.28 4.11 -7.86
C PRO A 533 -50.97 4.47 -6.40
N LEU A 534 -50.68 5.75 -6.13
CA LEU A 534 -50.32 6.28 -4.81
C LEU A 534 -51.36 5.96 -3.73
N ASP A 535 -52.61 5.78 -4.15
CA ASP A 535 -53.79 5.42 -3.35
C ASP A 535 -53.68 4.03 -2.71
N SER A 536 -52.88 3.13 -3.30
CA SER A 536 -52.62 1.78 -2.78
C SER A 536 -51.50 1.73 -1.73
N ILE A 537 -50.69 2.78 -1.64
CA ILE A 537 -49.65 2.95 -0.60
C ILE A 537 -50.23 3.66 0.63
N LEU A 538 -51.15 4.61 0.43
CA LEU A 538 -51.78 5.39 1.50
C LEU A 538 -52.85 4.62 2.31
N ARG A 539 -53.18 3.36 1.95
CA ARG A 539 -54.03 2.47 2.77
C ARG A 539 -53.26 1.59 3.78
N ARG A 540 -51.92 1.72 3.87
CA ARG A 540 -51.11 0.99 4.86
C ARG A 540 -50.59 1.83 6.03
N PHE A 541 -50.89 3.12 6.07
CA PHE A 541 -50.73 3.95 7.26
C PHE A 541 -51.99 4.79 7.46
N GLY A 542 -52.98 4.17 8.09
CA GLY A 542 -54.17 4.81 8.62
C GLY A 542 -54.69 3.99 9.78
N THR A 543 -54.23 4.36 10.98
CA THR A 543 -54.89 4.18 12.30
C THR A 543 -55.54 2.84 12.59
N GLU A 544 -54.88 2.04 13.43
CA GLU A 544 -55.15 2.06 14.88
C GLU A 544 -53.85 2.28 15.64
#